data_AF-A0A9N9EXK7-F1
#
_entry.id   AF-A0A9N9EXK7-F1
#
_cell.length_a   1.000
_cell.length_b   1.000
_cell.length_c   1.000
_cell.angle_alpha   90.00
_cell.angle_beta   90.00
_cell.angle_gamma   90.00
#
_symmetry.space_group_name_H-M   'P 1'
#
loop_
_entity.id
_entity.type
_entity.pdbx_description
1 polymer ?
#
loop_
_entity_poly.entity_id
_entity_poly.type
_entity_poly.pdbx_seq_one_letter_code
_entity_poly.pdbx_strand_id
1 'polypeptide(L)'
;GYFNYSEEIRGLTGKEYNLLDTKNPNGQNIYATNDAVYVDPDDPGHGIPDVYEQITGIQGGDPRTPITGVPPMSGFLQSFARTANINKTDVARLKHVMNAFKPTDLPVTYELAKNFALFDGWYASVPGPTTPNRLYIHTATSNGEYATTFQGIIDGFNQRSIFDNLDERLRTESGFSKMRKLNEFFADAKAGTLPQYSVVDPFYTGLPCFVPVEPNDEHPPSSVANGEQFIKRIYEALRASPQWNNSLLIITYDEHGSIEL
;
A
#
# COMPACT_ATOMS: atom_id res chain seq x y z
N GLY A 1 -15.99 23.22 -6.22
CA GLY A 1 -15.98 22.09 -5.26
C GLY A 1 -14.55 21.85 -4.83
N TYR A 2 -14.33 21.18 -3.70
CA TYR A 2 -13.00 20.96 -3.12
C TYR A 2 -12.11 19.96 -3.90
N PHE A 3 -12.61 19.37 -5.00
CA PHE A 3 -11.88 18.42 -5.84
C PHE A 3 -11.67 18.98 -7.26
N ASN A 4 -10.43 18.95 -7.74
CA ASN A 4 -10.09 19.23 -9.14
C ASN A 4 -10.24 17.93 -9.92
N TYR A 5 -11.27 17.84 -10.76
CA TYR A 5 -11.49 16.68 -11.63
C TYR A 5 -10.57 16.76 -12.85
N SER A 6 -9.91 15.64 -13.18
CA SER A 6 -9.10 15.45 -14.39
C SER A 6 -9.61 14.22 -15.13
N GLU A 7 -9.71 14.30 -16.46
CA GLU A 7 -9.96 13.12 -17.30
C GLU A 7 -8.69 12.30 -17.55
N GLU A 8 -7.52 12.86 -17.23
CA GLU A 8 -6.21 12.23 -17.39
C GLU A 8 -5.62 11.83 -16.03
N ILE A 9 -4.99 10.64 -15.98
CA ILE A 9 -4.19 10.16 -14.84
C ILE A 9 -2.74 10.64 -15.01
N ARG A 10 -2.13 11.14 -13.94
CA ARG A 10 -0.69 11.47 -13.90
C ARG A 10 0.17 10.22 -13.77
N GLY A 11 0.28 9.46 -14.86
CA GLY A 11 1.08 8.23 -14.93
C GLY A 11 2.50 8.43 -15.50
N LEU A 12 3.23 7.32 -15.58
CA LEU A 12 4.55 7.25 -16.22
C LEU A 12 4.44 7.49 -17.73
N THR A 13 5.42 8.20 -18.30
CA THR A 13 5.49 8.52 -19.74
C THR A 13 6.27 7.50 -20.55
N GLY A 14 6.89 6.52 -19.90
CA GLY A 14 7.81 5.54 -20.50
C GLY A 14 9.21 6.10 -20.76
N LYS A 15 9.51 7.29 -20.21
CA LYS A 15 10.83 7.92 -20.27
C LYS A 15 11.55 7.89 -18.94
N GLU A 16 10.85 7.53 -17.88
CA GLU A 16 11.36 7.40 -16.52
C GLU A 16 12.33 6.23 -16.46
N TYR A 17 13.48 6.45 -15.84
CA TYR A 17 14.51 5.44 -15.68
C TYR A 17 15.27 5.65 -14.39
N ASN A 18 15.92 4.61 -13.90
CA ASN A 18 16.89 4.67 -12.83
C ASN A 18 18.23 4.08 -13.30
N LEU A 19 19.30 4.49 -12.63
CA LEU A 19 20.62 3.88 -12.76
C LEU A 19 20.80 2.87 -11.63
N LEU A 20 21.55 1.79 -11.88
CA LEU A 20 21.95 0.83 -10.83
C LEU A 20 22.85 1.44 -9.75
N ASP A 21 23.47 2.58 -10.08
CA ASP A 21 24.28 3.38 -9.16
C ASP A 21 24.15 4.84 -9.54
N THR A 22 23.52 5.63 -8.67
CA THR A 22 23.30 7.07 -8.89
C THR A 22 24.59 7.87 -8.99
N LYS A 23 25.72 7.32 -8.50
CA LYS A 23 27.04 7.95 -8.60
C LYS A 23 27.75 7.66 -9.93
N ASN A 24 27.24 6.74 -10.75
CA ASN A 24 27.79 6.42 -12.07
C ASN A 24 26.88 6.95 -13.18
N PRO A 25 27.05 8.21 -13.63
CA PRO A 25 26.19 8.80 -14.67
C PRO A 25 26.32 8.14 -16.04
N ASN A 26 27.34 7.31 -16.26
CA ASN A 26 27.54 6.54 -17.49
C ASN A 26 26.97 5.10 -17.37
N GLY A 27 26.24 4.81 -16.28
CA GLY A 27 25.60 3.52 -16.07
C GLY A 27 24.49 3.23 -17.09
N GLN A 28 24.06 1.98 -17.13
CA GLN A 28 22.91 1.59 -17.95
C GLN A 28 21.63 2.20 -17.38
N ASN A 29 20.86 2.87 -18.25
CA ASN A 29 19.50 3.27 -17.94
C ASN A 29 18.60 2.03 -17.91
N ILE A 30 17.92 1.82 -16.79
CA ILE A 30 16.87 0.83 -16.64
C ILE A 30 15.55 1.60 -16.59
N TYR A 31 14.80 1.48 -17.67
CA TYR A 31 13.54 2.21 -17.84
C TYR A 31 12.42 1.54 -17.07
N ALA A 32 11.48 2.37 -16.61
CA ALA A 32 10.22 1.85 -16.13
C ALA A 32 9.47 1.16 -17.28
N THR A 33 8.88 0.00 -17.00
CA THR A 33 8.13 -0.77 -17.99
C THR A 33 6.76 -1.15 -17.45
N ASN A 34 5.92 -1.74 -18.30
CA ASN A 34 4.63 -2.29 -17.87
C ASN A 34 4.66 -3.83 -17.78
N ASP A 35 5.83 -4.44 -17.55
CA ASP A 35 5.99 -5.90 -17.52
C ASP A 35 6.10 -6.44 -16.07
N ALA A 36 5.28 -5.91 -15.15
CA ALA A 36 5.21 -6.42 -13.79
C ALA A 36 4.73 -7.87 -13.74
N VAL A 37 5.13 -8.57 -12.70
CA VAL A 37 4.75 -9.96 -12.44
C VAL A 37 3.90 -10.03 -11.19
N TYR A 38 2.91 -10.94 -11.18
CA TYR A 38 2.01 -11.06 -10.03
C TYR A 38 2.70 -11.46 -8.73
N VAL A 39 3.87 -12.10 -8.80
CA VAL A 39 4.63 -12.55 -7.63
C VAL A 39 6.07 -12.08 -7.80
N ASP A 40 6.44 -11.06 -7.03
CA ASP A 40 7.83 -10.64 -6.89
C ASP A 40 8.44 -11.35 -5.67
N PRO A 41 9.52 -12.14 -5.80
CA PRO A 41 10.15 -12.77 -4.64
C PRO A 41 10.77 -11.80 -3.63
N ASP A 42 10.97 -10.54 -4.01
CA ASP A 42 11.75 -9.57 -3.24
C ASP A 42 10.91 -8.38 -2.80
N ASP A 43 11.05 -8.03 -1.53
CA ASP A 43 10.42 -6.86 -0.93
C ASP A 43 11.37 -5.64 -1.01
N PRO A 44 11.01 -4.56 -1.74
CA PRO A 44 11.75 -3.32 -1.71
C PRO A 44 11.72 -2.68 -0.33
N GLY A 45 12.80 -2.00 0.05
CA GLY A 45 12.80 -1.28 1.31
C GLY A 45 11.74 -0.18 1.32
N HIS A 46 10.84 -0.25 2.30
CA HIS A 46 9.78 0.73 2.55
C HIS A 46 9.98 1.47 3.89
N GLY A 47 11.14 1.30 4.53
CA GLY A 47 11.54 2.12 5.67
C GLY A 47 11.82 3.56 5.26
N ILE A 48 11.61 4.52 6.17
CA ILE A 48 11.87 5.96 5.90
C ILE A 48 13.24 6.23 5.25
N PRO A 49 14.37 5.61 5.70
CA PRO A 49 15.66 5.80 5.04
C PRO A 49 15.71 5.28 3.60
N ASP A 50 15.00 4.19 3.31
CA ASP A 50 14.94 3.59 1.98
C ASP A 50 14.12 4.48 1.04
N VAL A 51 12.95 4.97 1.47
CA VAL A 51 12.12 5.89 0.67
C VAL A 51 12.85 7.21 0.41
N TYR A 52 13.59 7.71 1.41
CA TYR A 52 14.44 8.88 1.22
C TYR A 52 15.52 8.65 0.14
N GLU A 53 16.19 7.49 0.16
CA GLU A 53 17.15 7.10 -0.88
C GLU A 53 16.46 7.00 -2.25
N GLN A 54 15.27 6.41 -2.35
CA GLN A 54 14.50 6.26 -3.59
C GLN A 54 14.18 7.61 -4.23
N ILE A 55 13.64 8.54 -3.42
CA ILE A 55 13.25 9.87 -3.88
C ILE A 55 14.47 10.72 -4.27
N THR A 56 15.54 10.69 -3.46
CA THR A 56 16.68 11.61 -3.62
C THR A 56 17.83 11.04 -4.45
N GLY A 57 17.93 9.72 -4.58
CA GLY A 57 19.11 9.03 -5.10
C GLY A 57 20.32 9.04 -4.17
N ILE A 58 20.19 9.55 -2.94
CA ILE A 58 21.30 9.69 -1.99
C ILE A 58 21.31 8.50 -1.02
N GLN A 59 22.10 7.49 -1.35
CA GLN A 59 22.33 6.36 -0.45
C GLN A 59 22.90 6.81 0.90
N GLY A 60 22.22 6.41 1.98
CA GLY A 60 22.61 6.75 3.36
C GLY A 60 22.39 8.22 3.74
N GLY A 61 21.57 8.96 2.98
CA GLY A 61 21.17 10.31 3.34
C GLY A 61 20.35 10.36 4.64
N ASP A 62 20.39 11.48 5.35
CA ASP A 62 19.60 11.71 6.56
C ASP A 62 18.16 12.12 6.19
N PRO A 63 17.13 11.29 6.48
CA PRO A 63 15.75 11.59 6.11
C PRO A 63 15.15 12.83 6.78
N ARG A 64 15.83 13.40 7.77
CA ARG A 64 15.46 14.67 8.41
C ARG A 64 15.90 15.88 7.59
N THR A 65 16.72 15.68 6.57
CA THR A 65 17.17 16.73 5.66
C THR A 65 16.03 17.09 4.69
N PRO A 66 15.57 18.35 4.66
CA PRO A 66 14.52 18.74 3.73
C PRO A 66 14.96 18.56 2.27
N ILE A 67 14.09 17.95 1.46
CA ILE A 67 14.27 17.85 0.01
C ILE A 67 13.91 19.22 -0.59
N THR A 68 14.88 19.87 -1.22
CA THR A 68 14.69 21.17 -1.87
C THR A 68 14.55 21.01 -3.39
N GLY A 69 13.51 21.59 -3.98
CA GLY A 69 13.24 21.47 -5.42
C GLY A 69 12.48 20.19 -5.78
N VAL A 70 12.46 19.86 -7.08
CA VAL A 70 11.84 18.63 -7.57
C VAL A 70 12.84 17.49 -7.38
N PRO A 71 12.54 16.45 -6.57
CA PRO A 71 13.44 15.32 -6.39
C PRO A 71 13.62 14.54 -7.70
N PRO A 72 14.79 13.91 -7.91
CA PRO A 72 15.10 13.21 -9.15
C PRO A 72 14.40 11.85 -9.30
N MET A 73 13.88 11.28 -8.22
CA MET A 73 13.22 9.95 -8.23
C MET A 73 14.15 8.85 -8.77
N SER A 74 15.44 8.90 -8.43
CA SER A 74 16.51 8.16 -9.11
C SER A 74 17.11 7.00 -8.32
N GLY A 75 16.62 6.72 -7.11
CA GLY A 75 17.25 5.77 -6.18
C GLY A 75 16.58 4.40 -6.04
N PHE A 76 15.49 4.11 -6.76
CA PHE A 76 14.71 2.88 -6.64
C PHE A 76 15.55 1.61 -6.83
N LEU A 77 16.30 1.52 -7.93
CA LEU A 77 17.16 0.35 -8.20
C LEU A 77 18.30 0.19 -7.21
N GLN A 78 18.94 1.30 -6.83
CA GLN A 78 20.05 1.30 -5.88
C GLN A 78 19.59 0.85 -4.49
N SER A 79 18.47 1.41 -4.02
CA SER A 79 17.83 1.02 -2.77
C SER A 79 17.43 -0.45 -2.82
N PHE A 80 16.76 -0.90 -3.89
CA PHE A 80 16.28 -2.26 -4.02
C PHE A 80 17.42 -3.30 -4.02
N ALA A 81 18.49 -3.05 -4.78
CA ALA A 81 19.67 -3.92 -4.78
C ALA A 81 20.26 -4.10 -3.37
N ARG A 82 20.26 -3.04 -2.57
CA ARG A 82 20.74 -3.06 -1.19
C ARG A 82 19.78 -3.80 -0.27
N THR A 83 18.49 -3.48 -0.29
CA THR A 83 17.50 -3.98 0.69
C THR A 83 17.20 -5.46 0.47
N ALA A 84 17.06 -5.88 -0.79
CA ALA A 84 16.84 -7.27 -1.17
C ALA A 84 18.15 -8.07 -1.29
N ASN A 85 19.31 -7.45 -1.02
CA ASN A 85 20.63 -8.08 -1.13
C ASN A 85 20.87 -8.76 -2.50
N ILE A 86 20.50 -8.08 -3.58
CA ILE A 86 20.63 -8.57 -4.95
C ILE A 86 21.95 -8.08 -5.54
N ASN A 87 22.67 -8.98 -6.20
CA ASN A 87 23.90 -8.60 -6.90
C ASN A 87 23.58 -7.62 -8.04
N LYS A 88 24.30 -6.50 -8.13
CA LYS A 88 24.11 -5.48 -9.18
C LYS A 88 24.25 -6.01 -10.62
N THR A 89 24.86 -7.18 -10.82
CA THR A 89 24.90 -7.84 -12.15
C THR A 89 23.59 -8.54 -12.52
N ASP A 90 22.71 -8.82 -11.57
CA ASP A 90 21.41 -9.45 -11.79
C ASP A 90 20.34 -8.42 -12.16
N VAL A 91 20.54 -7.78 -13.31
CA VAL A 91 19.65 -6.73 -13.82
C VAL A 91 18.23 -7.25 -14.06
N ALA A 92 18.10 -8.55 -14.39
CA ALA A 92 16.81 -9.17 -14.68
C ALA A 92 15.90 -9.25 -13.45
N ARG A 93 16.47 -9.49 -12.27
CA ARG A 93 15.76 -9.45 -10.98
C ARG A 93 15.58 -8.01 -10.50
N LEU A 94 16.61 -7.18 -10.60
CA LEU A 94 16.56 -5.78 -10.13
C LEU A 94 15.52 -4.94 -10.85
N LYS A 95 15.27 -5.17 -12.14
CA LYS A 95 14.28 -4.39 -12.90
C LYS A 95 12.84 -4.57 -12.39
N HIS A 96 12.55 -5.57 -11.54
CA HIS A 96 11.18 -5.77 -11.05
C HIS A 96 10.64 -4.52 -10.32
N VAL A 97 11.47 -3.82 -9.54
CA VAL A 97 11.10 -2.58 -8.85
C VAL A 97 10.77 -1.41 -9.80
N MET A 98 11.10 -1.54 -11.09
CA MET A 98 10.81 -0.54 -12.12
C MET A 98 9.61 -0.94 -13.00
N ASN A 99 8.92 -2.03 -12.67
CA ASN A 99 7.84 -2.54 -13.51
C ASN A 99 6.48 -2.20 -12.91
N ALA A 100 5.60 -1.66 -13.76
CA ALA A 100 4.19 -1.44 -13.48
C ALA A 100 3.31 -2.54 -14.11
N PHE A 101 2.09 -2.70 -13.62
CA PHE A 101 1.11 -3.59 -14.24
C PHE A 101 0.40 -2.93 -15.43
N LYS A 102 -0.03 -3.73 -16.41
CA LYS A 102 -0.95 -3.25 -17.46
C LYS A 102 -2.37 -3.25 -16.90
N PRO A 103 -3.27 -2.42 -17.44
CA PRO A 103 -4.70 -2.51 -17.14
C PRO A 103 -5.31 -3.91 -17.27
N THR A 104 -4.78 -4.73 -18.18
CA THR A 104 -5.23 -6.11 -18.39
C THR A 104 -4.79 -7.07 -17.29
N ASP A 105 -3.77 -6.71 -16.52
CA ASP A 105 -3.23 -7.52 -15.44
C ASP A 105 -3.98 -7.27 -14.13
N LEU A 106 -4.57 -6.08 -13.96
CA LEU A 106 -5.35 -5.68 -12.79
C LEU A 106 -6.81 -5.36 -13.15
N PRO A 107 -7.57 -6.33 -13.70
CA PRO A 107 -8.89 -6.07 -14.26
C PRO A 107 -9.91 -5.58 -13.22
N VAL A 108 -9.79 -5.98 -11.96
CA VAL A 108 -10.70 -5.57 -10.88
C VAL A 108 -10.43 -4.12 -10.51
N THR A 109 -9.21 -3.80 -10.11
CA THR A 109 -8.84 -2.43 -9.73
C THR A 109 -9.03 -1.45 -10.90
N TYR A 110 -8.66 -1.86 -12.11
CA TYR A 110 -8.85 -1.03 -13.31
C TYR A 110 -10.33 -0.75 -13.60
N GLU A 111 -11.20 -1.76 -13.53
CA GLU A 111 -12.64 -1.54 -13.74
C GLU A 111 -13.27 -0.72 -12.62
N LEU A 112 -12.83 -0.87 -11.36
CA LEU A 112 -13.27 0.00 -10.28
C LEU A 112 -12.85 1.46 -10.53
N ALA A 113 -11.59 1.70 -10.90
CA ALA A 113 -11.09 3.03 -11.21
C ALA A 113 -11.85 3.71 -12.36
N LYS A 114 -12.26 2.94 -13.38
CA LYS A 114 -13.03 3.47 -14.53
C LYS A 114 -14.48 3.80 -14.22
N ASN A 115 -15.09 3.13 -13.24
CA ASN A 115 -16.52 3.25 -12.95
C ASN A 115 -16.82 4.04 -11.67
N PHE A 116 -15.78 4.39 -10.90
CA PHE A 116 -15.88 5.14 -9.63
C PHE A 116 -14.83 6.26 -9.58
N ALA A 117 -14.68 6.91 -8.42
CA ALA A 117 -13.71 7.98 -8.23
C ALA A 117 -12.31 7.40 -7.98
N LEU A 118 -11.32 7.92 -8.70
CA LEU A 118 -9.89 7.67 -8.49
C LEU A 118 -9.22 8.95 -7.95
N PHE A 119 -8.30 8.78 -7.00
CA PHE A 119 -7.44 9.85 -6.50
C PHE A 119 -5.98 9.54 -6.88
N ASP A 120 -5.50 10.12 -7.98
CA ASP A 120 -4.15 9.92 -8.52
C ASP A 120 -3.08 10.85 -7.89
N GLY A 121 -3.51 11.71 -6.96
CA GLY A 121 -2.66 12.54 -6.10
C GLY A 121 -2.75 12.14 -4.63
N TRP A 122 -2.98 10.85 -4.36
CA TRP A 122 -3.01 10.28 -3.02
C TRP A 122 -1.60 9.89 -2.56
N TYR A 123 -1.25 10.25 -1.33
CA TYR A 123 0.04 9.93 -0.73
C TYR A 123 -0.16 9.35 0.66
N ALA A 124 0.68 8.38 1.02
CA ALA A 124 0.84 7.96 2.40
C ALA A 124 1.23 9.17 3.27
N SER A 125 0.77 9.19 4.53
CA SER A 125 1.00 10.32 5.43
C SER A 125 2.49 10.49 5.78
N VAL A 126 3.23 9.38 5.79
CA VAL A 126 4.68 9.33 5.97
C VAL A 126 5.27 8.53 4.80
N PRO A 127 6.37 9.01 4.18
CA PRO A 127 7.14 8.25 3.19
C PRO A 127 7.93 7.14 3.90
N GLY A 128 7.22 6.11 4.35
CA GLY A 128 7.72 5.09 5.24
C GLY A 128 6.73 3.94 5.39
N PRO A 129 6.93 3.08 6.41
CA PRO A 129 6.35 1.75 6.38
C PRO A 129 4.90 1.70 6.88
N THR A 130 4.28 0.52 6.80
CA THR A 130 2.92 0.20 7.26
C THR A 130 2.42 0.91 8.55
N THR A 131 3.08 0.68 9.70
CA THR A 131 2.55 1.08 11.02
C THR A 131 2.25 2.57 11.16
N PRO A 132 3.18 3.50 10.88
CA PRO A 132 2.88 4.93 10.99
C PRO A 132 1.72 5.35 10.09
N ASN A 133 1.61 4.82 8.87
CA ASN A 133 0.55 5.19 7.94
C ASN A 133 -0.83 4.66 8.37
N ARG A 134 -0.90 3.43 8.89
CA ARG A 134 -2.14 2.91 9.47
C ARG A 134 -2.59 3.68 10.70
N LEU A 135 -1.65 4.13 11.53
CA LEU A 135 -1.96 5.04 12.63
C LEU A 135 -2.57 6.34 12.11
N TYR A 136 -1.99 6.97 11.09
CA TYR A 136 -2.59 8.16 10.48
C TYR A 136 -4.02 7.92 9.98
N ILE A 137 -4.30 6.77 9.34
CA ILE A 137 -5.65 6.43 8.87
C ILE A 137 -6.66 6.39 10.03
N HIS A 138 -6.28 5.83 11.17
CA HIS A 138 -7.22 5.58 12.28
C HIS A 138 -7.18 6.64 13.38
N THR A 139 -6.11 7.39 13.56
CA THR A 139 -5.88 8.30 14.71
C THR A 139 -5.43 9.70 14.27
N ALA A 140 -5.21 9.92 12.97
CA ALA A 140 -4.70 11.16 12.39
C ALA A 140 -3.28 11.58 12.87
N THR A 141 -2.52 10.66 13.47
CA THR A 141 -1.12 10.89 13.89
C THR A 141 -0.38 9.57 14.07
N SER A 142 0.92 9.48 13.76
CA SER A 142 1.71 8.26 14.04
C SER A 142 2.18 8.12 15.49
N ASN A 143 1.92 9.10 16.37
CA ASN A 143 2.50 9.16 17.73
C ASN A 143 4.02 9.28 17.79
N GLY A 144 4.67 9.64 16.68
CA GLY A 144 6.12 9.56 16.57
C GLY A 144 6.63 8.19 16.16
N GLU A 145 5.75 7.21 15.90
CA GLU A 145 6.16 5.98 15.23
C GLU A 145 6.69 6.29 13.83
N TYR A 146 7.75 5.58 13.48
CA TYR A 146 8.48 5.73 12.22
C TYR A 146 8.87 4.39 11.60
N ALA A 147 8.55 3.28 12.26
CA ALA A 147 8.90 1.92 11.84
C ALA A 147 7.75 0.95 12.13
N THR A 148 7.68 -0.13 11.35
CA THR A 148 6.83 -1.28 11.64
C THR A 148 7.59 -2.25 12.53
N THR A 149 7.20 -2.38 13.80
CA THR A 149 7.83 -3.31 14.74
C THR A 149 6.81 -4.20 15.42
N PHE A 150 7.15 -5.48 15.58
CA PHE A 150 6.29 -6.44 16.27
C PHE A 150 6.04 -6.03 17.72
N GLN A 151 7.06 -5.48 18.40
CA GLN A 151 6.94 -4.99 19.77
C GLN A 151 5.94 -3.82 19.86
N GLY A 152 6.02 -2.83 18.96
CA GLY A 152 5.07 -1.72 18.96
C GLY A 152 3.62 -2.16 18.73
N ILE A 153 3.41 -3.15 17.87
CA ILE A 153 2.09 -3.75 17.65
C ILE A 153 1.57 -4.44 18.92
N ILE A 154 2.43 -5.14 19.67
CA ILE A 154 2.08 -5.80 20.94
C ILE A 154 1.78 -4.79 22.03
N ASP A 155 2.64 -3.78 22.18
CA ASP A 155 2.51 -2.76 23.22
C ASP A 155 1.24 -1.93 23.01
N GLY A 156 0.82 -1.80 21.76
CA GLY A 156 -0.35 -1.05 21.35
C GLY A 156 -0.13 0.45 21.39
N PHE A 157 -1.12 1.18 20.90
CA PHE A 157 -1.04 2.63 20.76
C PHE A 157 -2.14 3.28 21.60
N ASN A 158 -1.77 4.27 22.42
CA ASN A 158 -2.67 4.93 23.36
C ASN A 158 -3.47 6.10 22.76
N GLN A 159 -3.33 6.32 21.45
CA GLN A 159 -3.99 7.40 20.74
C GLN A 159 -5.47 7.10 20.56
N ARG A 160 -6.29 8.14 20.60
CA ARG A 160 -7.73 8.02 20.33
C ARG A 160 -7.94 7.73 18.85
N SER A 161 -8.65 6.64 18.54
CA SER A 161 -8.96 6.21 17.19
C SER A 161 -10.33 6.72 16.71
N ILE A 162 -10.59 6.62 15.42
CA ILE A 162 -11.91 6.84 14.83
C ILE A 162 -12.95 5.87 15.41
N PHE A 163 -12.55 4.64 15.76
CA PHE A 163 -13.43 3.69 16.42
C PHE A 163 -13.89 4.24 17.78
N ASP A 164 -12.98 4.74 18.61
CA ASP A 164 -13.34 5.33 19.91
C ASP A 164 -14.33 6.50 19.76
N ASN A 165 -14.18 7.30 18.70
CA ASN A 165 -15.10 8.40 18.40
C ASN A 165 -16.50 7.93 17.97
N LEU A 166 -16.58 6.83 17.21
CA LEU A 166 -17.84 6.24 16.78
C LEU A 166 -18.52 5.46 17.92
N ASP A 167 -17.73 4.82 18.78
CA ASP A 167 -18.18 4.05 19.93
C ASP A 167 -18.60 4.90 21.13
N GLU A 168 -18.20 6.17 21.24
CA GLU A 168 -18.83 7.09 22.19
C GLU A 168 -20.35 7.25 21.93
N ARG A 169 -20.84 6.89 20.73
CA ARG A 169 -22.28 6.72 20.44
C ARG A 169 -22.81 5.29 20.62
N LEU A 170 -21.94 4.28 20.77
CA LEU A 170 -22.24 2.84 20.85
C LEU A 170 -21.29 2.17 21.87
N ARG A 171 -21.62 2.21 23.17
CA ARG A 171 -20.69 1.80 24.25
C ARG A 171 -20.32 0.30 24.23
N THR A 172 -19.11 0.06 24.75
CA THR A 172 -18.49 -1.17 25.29
C THR A 172 -17.92 -2.19 24.30
N GLU A 173 -16.65 -2.03 23.91
CA GLU A 173 -15.69 -3.13 23.73
C GLU A 173 -14.29 -2.57 23.35
N SER A 174 -13.21 -3.26 23.72
CA SER A 174 -11.84 -2.91 23.32
C SER A 174 -11.60 -3.09 21.80
N GLY A 175 -10.58 -2.46 21.23
CA GLY A 175 -10.28 -2.58 19.79
C GLY A 175 -10.08 -4.01 19.29
N PHE A 176 -9.40 -4.88 20.07
CA PHE A 176 -9.22 -6.29 19.72
C PHE A 176 -10.49 -7.13 19.82
N SER A 177 -11.40 -6.82 20.75
CA SER A 177 -12.71 -7.52 20.84
C SER A 177 -13.65 -7.20 19.68
N LYS A 178 -13.37 -6.12 18.93
CA LYS A 178 -14.12 -5.71 17.74
C LYS A 178 -13.60 -6.31 16.45
N MET A 179 -12.42 -6.93 16.46
CA MET A 179 -11.97 -7.71 15.32
C MET A 179 -12.89 -8.92 15.14
N ARG A 180 -13.47 -9.01 13.95
CA ARG A 180 -14.35 -10.11 13.56
C ARG A 180 -13.68 -10.92 12.46
N LYS A 181 -14.12 -12.16 12.29
CA LYS A 181 -13.65 -12.96 11.16
C LYS A 181 -14.20 -12.36 9.87
N LEU A 182 -13.43 -12.43 8.79
CA LEU A 182 -13.88 -11.95 7.47
C LEU A 182 -15.23 -12.55 7.02
N ASN A 183 -15.54 -13.79 7.43
CA ASN A 183 -16.84 -14.40 7.15
C ASN A 183 -18.03 -13.68 7.81
N GLU A 184 -17.82 -13.00 8.94
CA GLU A 184 -18.85 -12.18 9.58
C GLU A 184 -19.13 -10.93 8.74
N PHE A 185 -18.12 -10.29 8.16
CA PHE A 185 -18.33 -9.18 7.21
C PHE A 185 -19.24 -9.60 6.04
N PHE A 186 -19.00 -10.78 5.44
CA PHE A 186 -19.85 -11.27 4.36
C PHE A 186 -21.29 -11.58 4.82
N ALA A 187 -21.45 -12.11 6.03
CA ALA A 187 -22.77 -12.37 6.61
C ALA A 187 -23.54 -11.06 6.88
N ASP A 188 -22.86 -10.07 7.47
CA ASP A 188 -23.43 -8.75 7.78
C ASP A 188 -23.76 -7.98 6.51
N ALA A 189 -22.90 -8.00 5.49
CA ALA A 189 -23.17 -7.41 4.18
C ALA A 189 -24.43 -8.02 3.56
N LYS A 190 -24.54 -9.35 3.57
CA LYS A 190 -25.72 -10.06 3.06
C LYS A 190 -26.99 -9.73 3.83
N ALA A 191 -26.89 -9.58 5.16
CA ALA A 191 -28.02 -9.25 6.02
C ALA A 191 -28.39 -7.75 6.00
N GLY A 192 -27.52 -6.89 5.47
CA GLY A 192 -27.69 -5.44 5.53
C GLY A 192 -27.49 -4.88 6.94
N THR A 193 -26.59 -5.51 7.72
CA THR A 193 -26.29 -5.16 9.11
C THR A 193 -24.84 -4.74 9.33
N LEU A 194 -24.13 -4.33 8.27
CA LEU A 194 -22.77 -3.80 8.41
C LEU A 194 -22.77 -2.59 9.36
N PRO A 195 -21.76 -2.49 10.25
CA PRO A 195 -21.52 -1.32 11.07
C PRO A 195 -21.37 -0.04 10.23
N GLN A 196 -21.58 1.12 10.86
CA GLN A 196 -21.40 2.43 10.20
C GLN A 196 -19.98 2.65 9.67
N TYR A 197 -18.99 2.00 10.27
CA TYR A 197 -17.60 2.01 9.83
C TYR A 197 -17.04 0.59 9.98
N SER A 198 -16.58 0.04 8.86
CA SER A 198 -15.94 -1.28 8.81
C SER A 198 -14.58 -1.12 8.15
N VAL A 199 -13.55 -1.68 8.78
CA VAL A 199 -12.22 -1.83 8.20
C VAL A 199 -12.05 -3.30 7.89
N VAL A 200 -11.64 -3.60 6.66
CA VAL A 200 -11.49 -4.96 6.17
C VAL A 200 -10.06 -5.14 5.72
N ASP A 201 -9.32 -5.92 6.50
CA ASP A 201 -7.92 -6.21 6.24
C ASP A 201 -7.76 -7.55 5.49
N PRO A 202 -6.79 -7.63 4.56
CA PRO A 202 -6.41 -8.88 3.94
C PRO A 202 -5.70 -9.82 4.93
N PHE A 203 -5.48 -11.06 4.50
CA PHE A 203 -4.55 -11.97 5.14
C PHE A 203 -3.13 -11.58 4.79
N TYR A 204 -2.33 -11.26 5.81
CA TYR A 204 -0.99 -10.74 5.63
C TYR A 204 0.07 -11.81 5.41
N THR A 205 1.04 -11.44 4.60
CA THR A 205 2.31 -12.13 4.43
C THR A 205 3.09 -12.16 5.73
N GLY A 206 3.74 -13.29 6.05
CA GLY A 206 4.73 -13.36 7.14
C GLY A 206 4.18 -13.30 8.57
N LEU A 207 2.88 -13.04 8.78
CA LEU A 207 2.28 -13.28 10.09
C LEU A 207 2.09 -14.78 10.29
N PRO A 208 2.53 -15.37 11.42
CA PRO A 208 2.16 -16.72 11.81
C PRO A 208 0.67 -16.71 12.17
N CYS A 209 -0.20 -16.63 11.17
CA CYS A 209 -1.59 -16.99 11.36
C CYS A 209 -1.59 -18.50 11.59
N PHE A 210 -2.17 -18.97 12.69
CA PHE A 210 -2.33 -20.39 13.02
C PHE A 210 -3.25 -21.14 12.04
N VAL A 211 -3.51 -20.56 10.88
CA VAL A 211 -4.36 -21.03 9.80
C VAL A 211 -3.53 -20.92 8.51
N PRO A 212 -3.35 -22.01 7.75
CA PRO A 212 -2.68 -21.97 6.45
C PRO A 212 -3.63 -21.33 5.43
N VAL A 213 -3.67 -20.01 5.41
CA VAL A 213 -4.34 -19.21 4.37
C VAL A 213 -3.27 -18.52 3.55
N GLU A 214 -3.39 -18.63 2.23
CA GLU A 214 -2.54 -17.88 1.32
C GLU A 214 -2.77 -16.39 1.53
N PRO A 215 -1.71 -15.57 1.66
CA PRO A 215 -1.88 -14.14 1.80
C PRO A 215 -2.44 -13.52 0.52
N ASN A 216 -3.12 -12.40 0.72
CA ASN A 216 -3.82 -11.66 -0.33
C ASN A 216 -3.77 -10.14 -0.08
N ASP A 217 -2.68 -9.70 0.55
CA ASP A 217 -2.37 -8.32 0.91
C ASP A 217 -1.57 -7.57 -0.17
N GLU A 218 -1.26 -8.23 -1.28
CA GLU A 218 -0.44 -7.73 -2.37
C GLU A 218 1.01 -7.38 -1.96
N HIS A 219 1.43 -7.72 -0.74
CA HIS A 219 2.79 -7.49 -0.28
C HIS A 219 3.71 -8.61 -0.78
N PRO A 220 4.88 -8.33 -1.39
CA PRO A 220 5.84 -9.37 -1.77
C PRO A 220 6.20 -10.32 -0.61
N PRO A 221 6.30 -11.65 -0.83
CA PRO A 221 6.16 -12.35 -2.11
C PRO A 221 4.75 -12.84 -2.42
N SER A 222 3.71 -12.22 -1.87
CA SER A 222 2.34 -12.62 -2.12
C SER A 222 1.83 -12.15 -3.48
N SER A 223 0.90 -12.93 -4.03
CA SER A 223 0.38 -12.71 -5.37
C SER A 223 -0.56 -11.51 -5.42
N VAL A 224 -0.29 -10.55 -6.30
CA VAL A 224 -1.20 -9.44 -6.61
C VAL A 224 -2.54 -9.95 -7.16
N ALA A 225 -2.54 -11.08 -7.87
CA ALA A 225 -3.78 -11.70 -8.34
C ALA A 225 -4.68 -12.19 -7.18
N ASN A 226 -4.10 -12.51 -6.01
CA ASN A 226 -4.89 -12.86 -4.82
C ASN A 226 -5.53 -11.62 -4.20
N GLY A 227 -4.84 -10.47 -4.22
CA GLY A 227 -5.38 -9.19 -3.78
C GLY A 227 -6.51 -8.67 -4.68
N GLU A 228 -6.35 -8.74 -6.01
CA GLU A 228 -7.41 -8.45 -6.98
C GLU A 228 -8.69 -9.29 -6.70
N GLN A 229 -8.51 -10.58 -6.42
CA GLN A 229 -9.62 -11.46 -6.03
C GLN A 229 -10.24 -11.06 -4.68
N PHE A 230 -9.42 -10.63 -3.71
CA PHE A 230 -9.90 -10.14 -2.43
C PHE A 230 -10.74 -8.88 -2.58
N ILE A 231 -10.22 -7.86 -3.28
CA ILE A 231 -10.93 -6.62 -3.60
C ILE A 231 -12.27 -6.92 -4.29
N LYS A 232 -12.25 -7.80 -5.30
CA LYS A 232 -13.46 -8.24 -6.01
C LYS A 232 -14.50 -8.82 -5.06
N ARG A 233 -14.09 -9.72 -4.16
CA ARG A 233 -15.01 -10.37 -3.20
C ARG A 233 -15.65 -9.35 -2.25
N ILE A 234 -14.88 -8.37 -1.77
CA ILE A 234 -15.41 -7.31 -0.91
C ILE A 234 -16.40 -6.44 -1.67
N TYR A 235 -16.02 -5.97 -2.87
CA TYR A 235 -16.89 -5.17 -3.72
C TYR A 235 -18.20 -5.88 -4.06
N GLU A 236 -18.15 -7.15 -4.47
CA GLU A 236 -19.36 -7.91 -4.81
C GLU A 236 -20.27 -8.16 -3.62
N ALA A 237 -19.71 -8.42 -2.44
CA ALA A 237 -20.48 -8.57 -1.21
C ALA A 237 -21.21 -7.27 -0.84
N LEU A 238 -20.52 -6.12 -0.95
CA LEU A 238 -21.12 -4.82 -0.68
C LEU A 238 -22.16 -4.45 -1.74
N ARG A 239 -21.88 -4.71 -3.02
CA ARG A 239 -22.80 -4.45 -4.14
C ARG A 239 -24.09 -5.26 -4.05
N ALA A 240 -24.00 -6.48 -3.52
CA ALA A 240 -25.17 -7.34 -3.28
C ALA A 240 -25.92 -7.01 -1.97
N SER A 241 -25.35 -6.15 -1.11
CA SER A 241 -25.93 -5.81 0.18
C SER A 241 -27.18 -4.94 0.05
N PRO A 242 -28.20 -5.13 0.91
CA PRO A 242 -29.30 -4.16 1.07
C PRO A 242 -28.82 -2.75 1.41
N GLN A 243 -27.61 -2.59 1.95
CA GLN A 243 -27.02 -1.29 2.31
C GLN A 243 -26.26 -0.61 1.16
N TRP A 244 -26.11 -1.23 -0.02
CA TRP A 244 -25.30 -0.72 -1.14
C TRP A 244 -25.46 0.78 -1.42
N ASN A 245 -26.70 1.24 -1.58
CA ASN A 245 -27.00 2.64 -1.93
C ASN A 245 -26.68 3.65 -0.81
N ASN A 246 -26.35 3.18 0.39
CA ASN A 246 -26.00 4.00 1.56
C ASN A 246 -24.57 3.72 2.06
N SER A 247 -23.75 3.06 1.25
CA SER A 247 -22.39 2.66 1.61
C SER A 247 -21.35 3.39 0.76
N LEU A 248 -20.20 3.67 1.36
CA LEU A 248 -18.99 4.14 0.68
C LEU A 248 -17.91 3.06 0.84
N LEU A 249 -17.39 2.56 -0.28
CA LEU A 249 -16.20 1.72 -0.29
C LEU A 249 -14.97 2.59 -0.57
N ILE A 250 -13.98 2.53 0.31
CA ILE A 250 -12.66 3.14 0.12
C ILE A 250 -11.65 2.01 0.05
N ILE A 251 -10.84 1.99 -1.00
CA ILE A 251 -9.70 1.08 -1.17
C ILE A 251 -8.45 1.97 -1.13
N THR A 252 -7.51 1.64 -0.25
CA THR A 252 -6.24 2.36 -0.10
C THR A 252 -5.16 1.38 0.31
N TYR A 253 -3.92 1.78 0.05
CA TYR A 253 -2.70 1.10 0.47
C TYR A 253 -2.07 1.86 1.64
N ASP A 254 -1.30 1.16 2.48
CA ASP A 254 -0.61 1.73 3.64
C ASP A 254 0.82 2.22 3.31
N GLU A 255 1.41 1.77 2.21
CA GLU A 255 2.71 2.20 1.70
C GLU A 255 2.81 2.03 0.17
N HIS A 256 3.91 2.49 -0.44
CA HIS A 256 4.12 2.46 -1.89
C HIS A 256 4.55 1.10 -2.45
N GLY A 257 4.94 0.13 -1.60
CA GLY A 257 5.21 -1.27 -1.96
C GLY A 257 6.13 -1.48 -3.18
N SER A 258 6.24 -2.72 -3.67
CA SER A 258 6.84 -3.02 -4.98
C SER A 258 5.88 -2.82 -6.15
N ILE A 259 4.64 -2.41 -5.87
CA ILE A 259 3.57 -2.31 -6.86
C ILE A 259 3.49 -0.86 -7.31
N GLU A 260 4.11 -0.57 -8.44
CA GLU A 260 3.80 0.63 -9.19
C GLU A 260 2.53 0.37 -10.00
N LEU A 261 1.41 1.01 -9.62
CA LEU A 261 0.13 1.01 -10.35
C LEU A 261 0.12 2.08 -11.45
#